data_AF-E3JC58-F1
#
_entry.id   AF-E3JC58-F1
#
_cell.length_a   1.000
_cell.length_b   1.000
_cell.length_c   1.000
_cell.angle_alpha   90.00
_cell.angle_beta   90.00
_cell.angle_gamma   90.00
#
_symmetry.space_group_name_H-M   'P 1'
#
loop_
_entity.id
_entity.type
_entity.pdbx_description
1 polymer ?
#
loop_
_entity_poly.entity_id
_entity_poly.type
_entity_poly.pdbx_seq_one_letter_code
_entity_poly.pdbx_strand_id
1 'polypeptide(L)'
;MATLPADFADLEPFADWALPTEDERFAKRYAAKMDDLQAFYDAAFPRIQDAVAYLNKFPLDELPEDAYNLLLVYYSLCSVSFPVEAWRQPRVPDAGAAHISNVFAPVV
;
A
#
# COMPACT_ATOMS: atom_id res chain seq x y z
N MET A 1 -9.87 0.07 -18.08
CA MET A 1 -9.07 1.32 -18.07
C MET A 1 -7.92 1.09 -17.11
N ALA A 2 -6.76 1.73 -17.32
CA ALA A 2 -5.65 1.66 -16.38
C ALA A 2 -6.09 2.28 -15.04
N THR A 3 -5.71 1.69 -13.92
CA THR A 3 -6.03 2.17 -12.56
C THR A 3 -4.95 3.11 -12.04
N LEU A 4 -3.71 2.94 -12.51
CA LEU A 4 -2.54 3.71 -12.15
C LEU A 4 -2.09 4.60 -13.31
N PRO A 5 -1.26 5.63 -13.03
CA PRO A 5 -0.73 6.48 -14.08
C PRO A 5 0.15 5.68 -15.04
N ALA A 6 0.18 6.09 -16.31
CA ALA A 6 0.90 5.37 -17.37
C ALA A 6 2.40 5.13 -17.06
N ASP A 7 3.05 6.07 -16.37
CA ASP A 7 4.46 5.97 -15.95
C ASP A 7 4.72 4.86 -14.90
N PHE A 8 3.66 4.27 -14.34
CA PHE A 8 3.67 3.20 -13.34
C PHE A 8 2.92 1.95 -13.82
N ALA A 9 2.84 1.74 -15.14
CA ALA A 9 2.17 0.58 -15.72
C ALA A 9 2.75 -0.78 -15.29
N ASP A 10 4.01 -0.81 -14.84
CA ASP A 10 4.66 -1.97 -14.22
C ASP A 10 4.06 -2.35 -12.86
N LEU A 11 3.41 -1.39 -12.17
CA LEU A 11 2.72 -1.63 -10.90
C LEU A 11 1.24 -2.03 -11.08
N GLU A 12 0.69 -1.99 -12.30
CA GLU A 12 -0.70 -2.37 -12.58
C GLU A 12 -1.09 -3.77 -12.09
N PRO A 13 -0.22 -4.80 -12.14
CA PRO A 13 -0.52 -6.10 -11.52
C PRO A 13 -0.85 -6.03 -10.03
N PHE A 14 -0.45 -4.95 -9.36
CA PHE A 14 -0.66 -4.68 -7.94
C PHE A 14 -1.67 -3.54 -7.69
N ALA A 15 -2.42 -3.10 -8.70
CA ALA A 15 -3.40 -2.03 -8.56
C ALA A 15 -4.51 -2.33 -7.54
N ASP A 16 -4.75 -3.61 -7.25
CA ASP A 16 -5.66 -4.06 -6.20
C ASP A 16 -5.14 -3.75 -4.77
N TRP A 17 -3.92 -3.21 -4.62
CA TRP A 17 -3.39 -2.63 -3.39
C TRP A 17 -3.71 -1.14 -3.24
N ALA A 18 -4.42 -0.52 -4.17
CA ALA A 18 -4.97 0.83 -4.03
C ALA A 18 -6.16 0.85 -3.05
N LEU A 19 -5.90 0.57 -1.78
CA LEU A 19 -6.92 0.41 -0.74
C LEU A 19 -7.01 1.66 0.14
N PRO A 20 -8.18 2.33 0.20
CA PRO A 20 -8.31 3.63 0.85
C PRO A 20 -8.15 3.55 2.37
N THR A 21 -8.70 2.52 3.00
CA THR A 21 -8.69 2.43 4.46
C THR A 21 -7.56 1.59 5.00
N GLU A 22 -7.13 1.90 6.22
CA GLU A 22 -6.16 1.08 6.94
C GLU A 22 -6.67 -0.36 7.13
N ASP A 23 -7.93 -0.51 7.55
CA ASP A 23 -8.54 -1.81 7.79
C ASP A 23 -8.51 -2.73 6.56
N GLU A 24 -8.81 -2.20 5.37
CA GLU A 24 -8.72 -2.95 4.11
C GLU A 24 -7.29 -3.39 3.82
N ARG A 25 -6.30 -2.51 4.02
CA ARG A 25 -4.87 -2.82 3.81
C ARG A 25 -4.41 -3.93 4.74
N PHE A 26 -4.74 -3.85 6.02
CA PHE A 26 -4.39 -4.88 7.01
C PHE A 26 -5.13 -6.19 6.73
N ALA A 27 -6.41 -6.15 6.35
CA ALA A 27 -7.17 -7.35 6.00
C ALA A 27 -6.56 -8.07 4.80
N LYS A 28 -6.22 -7.34 3.73
CA LYS A 28 -5.56 -7.91 2.55
C LYS A 28 -4.19 -8.48 2.90
N ARG A 29 -3.38 -7.74 3.65
CA ARG A 29 -2.09 -8.20 4.16
C ARG A 29 -2.21 -9.52 4.93
N TYR A 30 -3.16 -9.62 5.86
CA TYR A 30 -3.37 -10.83 6.65
C TYR A 30 -3.84 -12.04 5.85
N ALA A 31 -4.53 -11.82 4.73
CA ALA A 31 -5.00 -12.87 3.84
C ALA A 31 -3.97 -13.29 2.78
N ALA A 32 -2.99 -12.43 2.48
CA ALA A 32 -1.98 -12.66 1.45
C ALA A 32 -0.94 -13.72 1.88
N LYS A 33 -0.40 -14.44 0.90
CA LYS A 33 0.78 -15.28 1.12
C LYS A 33 2.04 -14.42 1.15
N MET A 34 3.09 -14.90 1.82
CA MET A 34 4.36 -14.19 1.86
C MET A 34 4.97 -13.95 0.47
N ASP A 35 4.82 -14.89 -0.46
CA ASP A 35 5.32 -14.72 -1.83
C ASP A 35 4.61 -13.58 -2.58
N ASP A 36 3.31 -13.39 -2.33
CA ASP A 36 2.53 -12.29 -2.93
C ASP A 36 2.97 -10.95 -2.33
N LEU A 37 3.20 -10.90 -1.01
CA LEU A 37 3.73 -9.72 -0.32
C LEU A 37 5.14 -9.35 -0.80
N GLN A 38 6.00 -10.36 -0.99
CA GLN A 38 7.35 -10.17 -1.50
C GLN A 38 7.33 -9.63 -2.93
N ALA A 39 6.52 -10.22 -3.82
CA ALA A 39 6.40 -9.78 -5.21
C ALA A 39 5.90 -8.33 -5.29
N PHE A 40 4.92 -7.95 -4.47
CA PHE A 40 4.44 -6.57 -4.40
C PHE A 40 5.53 -5.61 -3.91
N TYR A 41 6.22 -5.98 -2.83
CA TYR A 41 7.30 -5.16 -2.27
C TYR A 41 8.45 -4.96 -3.28
N ASP A 42 8.90 -6.04 -3.93
CA ASP A 42 10.00 -6.01 -4.89
C ASP A 42 9.69 -5.13 -6.11
N ALA A 43 8.41 -5.05 -6.50
CA ALA A 43 7.97 -4.18 -7.58
C ALA A 43 7.83 -2.71 -7.14
N ALA A 44 7.17 -2.46 -6.00
CA ALA A 44 6.80 -1.11 -5.58
C ALA A 44 7.94 -0.35 -4.88
N PHE A 45 8.76 -1.02 -4.06
CA PHE A 45 9.80 -0.36 -3.26
C PHE A 45 10.84 0.40 -4.10
N PRO A 46 11.39 -0.17 -5.20
CA PRO A 46 12.34 0.56 -6.05
C PRO A 46 11.76 1.84 -6.68
N ARG A 47 10.43 1.93 -6.82
CA ARG A 47 9.73 3.03 -7.48
C ARG A 47 9.30 4.15 -6.52
N ILE A 48 9.54 4.03 -5.21
CA ILE A 48 9.12 5.03 -4.20
C ILE A 48 9.56 6.45 -4.58
N GLN A 49 10.83 6.63 -4.98
CA GLN A 49 11.35 7.98 -5.28
C GLN A 49 10.66 8.59 -6.51
N ASP A 50 10.42 7.78 -7.55
CA ASP A 50 9.71 8.21 -8.75
C ASP A 50 8.26 8.57 -8.42
N ALA A 51 7.58 7.76 -7.61
CA ALA A 51 6.21 7.99 -7.21
C ALA A 51 6.06 9.24 -6.34
N VAL A 52 6.95 9.46 -5.37
CA VAL A 52 6.96 10.69 -4.57
C VAL A 52 7.18 11.90 -5.47
N ALA A 53 8.14 11.83 -6.40
CA ALA A 53 8.37 12.91 -7.36
C ALA A 53 7.17 13.17 -8.28
N TYR A 54 6.45 12.13 -8.69
CA TYR A 54 5.23 12.23 -9.49
C TYR A 54 4.08 12.85 -8.68
N LEU A 55 3.81 12.35 -7.48
CA LEU A 55 2.72 12.82 -6.61
C LEU A 55 2.91 14.27 -6.18
N ASN A 56 4.16 14.71 -5.94
CA ASN A 56 4.49 16.09 -5.59
C ASN A 56 4.19 17.12 -6.71
N LYS A 57 3.78 16.68 -7.91
CA LYS A 57 3.31 17.58 -8.98
C LYS A 57 1.89 18.10 -8.73
N PHE A 58 1.16 17.49 -7.80
CA PHE A 58 -0.23 17.80 -7.49
C PHE A 58 -0.37 18.25 -6.03
N PRO A 59 -1.32 19.16 -5.73
CA PRO A 59 -1.82 19.33 -4.36
C PRO A 59 -2.43 18.02 -3.87
N LEU A 60 -2.23 17.69 -2.59
CA LEU A 60 -2.68 16.42 -2.01
C LEU A 60 -4.22 16.27 -2.03
N ASP A 61 -4.93 17.39 -1.89
CA ASP A 61 -6.39 17.52 -1.92
C ASP A 61 -6.98 17.56 -3.34
N GLU A 62 -6.13 17.67 -4.37
CA GLU A 62 -6.53 17.78 -5.78
C GLU A 62 -5.87 16.71 -6.66
N LEU A 63 -5.58 15.53 -6.09
CA LEU A 63 -5.02 14.41 -6.84
C LEU A 63 -6.02 13.89 -7.90
N PRO A 64 -5.60 13.73 -9.16
CA PRO A 64 -6.32 12.93 -10.14
C PRO A 64 -6.55 11.50 -9.62
N GLU A 65 -7.60 10.82 -10.11
CA GLU A 65 -8.00 9.50 -9.61
C GLU A 65 -6.87 8.45 -9.68
N ASP A 66 -6.13 8.42 -10.78
CA ASP A 66 -4.99 7.50 -10.98
C ASP A 66 -3.82 7.82 -10.04
N ALA A 67 -3.51 9.11 -9.85
CA ALA A 67 -2.52 9.56 -8.89
C ALA A 67 -2.94 9.25 -7.44
N TYR A 68 -4.22 9.38 -7.11
CA TYR A 68 -4.75 8.98 -5.80
C TYR A 68 -4.62 7.46 -5.59
N ASN A 69 -4.93 6.65 -6.61
CA ASN A 69 -4.73 5.20 -6.53
C ASN A 69 -3.25 4.84 -6.31
N LEU A 70 -2.33 5.53 -6.99
CA LEU A 70 -0.90 5.37 -6.77
C LEU A 70 -0.51 5.69 -5.32
N LEU A 71 -1.02 6.80 -4.76
CA LEU A 71 -0.82 7.13 -3.34
C LEU A 71 -1.28 5.99 -2.43
N LEU A 72 -2.46 5.43 -2.68
CA LEU A 72 -2.99 4.30 -1.90
C LEU A 72 -2.14 3.04 -2.00
N VAL A 73 -1.58 2.75 -3.19
CA VAL A 73 -0.61 1.64 -3.37
C VAL A 73 0.60 1.84 -2.46
N TYR A 74 1.14 3.05 -2.33
CA TYR A 74 2.26 3.30 -1.44
C TYR A 74 1.87 3.30 0.05
N TYR A 75 0.64 3.69 0.40
CA TYR A 75 0.12 3.44 1.77
C TYR A 75 0.04 1.95 2.09
N SER A 76 -0.34 1.11 1.12
CA SER A 76 -0.26 -0.34 1.25
C SER A 76 1.17 -0.84 1.42
N LEU A 77 2.14 -0.31 0.66
CA LEU A 77 3.54 -0.66 0.81
C LEU A 77 4.05 -0.40 2.24
N CYS A 78 3.67 0.72 2.86
CA CYS A 78 4.00 1.01 4.26
C CYS A 78 3.50 -0.07 5.24
N SER A 79 2.37 -0.71 4.95
CA SER A 79 1.84 -1.81 5.77
C SER A 79 2.53 -3.16 5.51
N VAL A 80 3.15 -3.33 4.33
CA VAL A 80 3.78 -4.57 3.86
C VAL A 80 5.29 -4.60 4.12
N SER A 81 5.94 -3.45 4.32
CA SER A 81 7.38 -3.35 4.56
C SER A 81 7.84 -4.24 5.71
N PHE A 82 7.21 -4.18 6.88
CA PHE A 82 7.59 -4.99 8.04
C PHE A 82 7.43 -6.51 7.84
N PRO A 83 6.30 -7.03 7.33
CA PRO A 83 6.18 -8.44 6.96
C PRO A 83 7.34 -8.93 6.09
N VAL A 84 7.75 -8.13 5.11
CA VAL A 84 8.79 -8.49 4.15
C VAL A 84 10.19 -8.33 4.75
N GLU A 85 10.50 -7.20 5.35
CA GLU A 85 11.85 -6.84 5.79
C GLU A 85 12.24 -7.55 7.11
N ALA A 86 11.30 -7.66 8.05
CA ALA A 86 11.59 -8.02 9.44
C ALA A 86 10.93 -9.33 9.89
N TRP A 87 9.62 -9.48 9.69
CA TRP A 87 8.87 -10.55 10.36
C TRP A 87 8.88 -11.87 9.61
N ARG A 88 8.97 -11.82 8.27
CA ARG A 88 8.82 -12.98 7.38
C ARG A 88 7.47 -13.71 7.57
N GLN A 89 6.47 -12.98 8.04
CA GLN A 89 5.09 -13.43 8.18
C GLN A 89 4.13 -12.22 8.09
N PRO A 90 2.86 -12.41 7.64
CA PRO A 90 1.93 -11.29 7.47
C PRO A 90 1.44 -10.63 8.76
N ARG A 91 1.53 -11.34 9.89
CA ARG A 91 1.12 -10.86 11.22
C ARG A 91 2.31 -10.41 12.03
N VAL A 92 2.09 -9.44 12.91
CA VAL A 92 3.07 -9.03 13.92
C VAL A 92 3.44 -10.25 14.78
N PRO A 93 4.74 -10.54 14.97
CA PRO A 93 5.19 -11.62 15.85
C PRO A 93 4.62 -11.47 17.27
N ASP A 94 4.29 -12.60 17.90
CA ASP A 94 3.80 -12.69 19.29
C ASP A 94 2.53 -11.88 19.62
N ALA A 95 1.82 -11.32 18.62
CA ALA A 95 0.58 -10.56 18.84
C ALA A 95 -0.63 -11.47 19.13
N GLY A 96 -0.56 -12.77 18.82
CA GLY A 96 -1.69 -13.69 18.99
C GLY A 96 -2.96 -13.19 18.27
N ALA A 97 -4.06 -13.06 19.01
CA ALA A 97 -5.33 -12.51 18.51
C ALA A 97 -5.48 -10.99 18.76
N ALA A 98 -4.47 -10.33 19.32
CA ALA A 98 -4.53 -8.91 19.63
C ALA A 98 -4.60 -8.09 18.34
N HIS A 99 -5.56 -7.16 18.29
CA HIS A 99 -5.68 -6.14 17.26
C HIS A 99 -6.28 -4.88 17.87
N ILE A 100 -5.93 -3.73 17.32
CA ILE A 100 -6.54 -2.44 17.67
C ILE A 100 -7.22 -1.96 16.40
N SER A 101 -8.54 -1.85 16.43
CA SER A 101 -9.32 -1.26 15.34
C SER A 101 -9.46 0.24 15.59
N ASN A 102 -9.19 1.04 14.58
CA ASN A 102 -9.47 2.47 14.64
C ASN A 102 -10.97 2.71 14.34
N VAL A 103 -11.78 2.84 15.38
CA VAL A 103 -13.24 3.05 15.24
C VAL A 103 -13.60 4.48 14.83
N PHE A 104 -12.68 5.43 15.01
CA PHE A 104 -12.86 6.83 14.64
C PHE A 104 -11.51 7.49 14.40
N ALA A 105 -11.21 7.80 13.14
CA ALA A 105 -10.06 8.63 12.83
C ALA A 105 -10.33 10.08 13.26
N PRO A 106 -9.40 10.75 13.96
CA PRO A 106 -9.56 12.16 14.27
C PRO A 106 -9.66 12.96 12.98
N VAL A 107 -10.75 13.73 12.85
CA VAL A 107 -10.87 14.76 11.83
C VAL A 107 -10.08 15.99 12.29
N VAL A 108 -9.18 16.45 11.43
CA VAL A 108 -8.51 17.77 11.57
C VAL A 108 -9.41 18.84 10.98
#